data_AF-A0A3M1IRS9-F1
#
_entry.id   AF-A0A3M1IRS9-F1
#
_cell.length_a   1.000
_cell.length_b   1.000
_cell.length_c   1.000
_cell.angle_alpha   90.00
_cell.angle_beta   90.00
_cell.angle_gamma   90.00
#
_symmetry.space_group_name_H-M   'P 1'
#
loop_
_entity.id
_entity.type
_entity.pdbx_description
1 polymer ?
#
loop_
_entity_poly.entity_id
_entity_poly.type
_entity_poly.pdbx_seq_one_letter_code
_entity_poly.pdbx_strand_id
1 'polypeptide(L)'
;MEIRTKILGQTFYAKLNQPCDISIPLDFVGDNPNCFYAPLPEVSPVVAGDFIGDTSQGGLVNFKTIQINPHGNGTHTECVGHIAQETYFLPDSLQQFHFTARLLSVYPQ
;
A
#
# COMPACT_ATOMS: atom_id res chain seq x y z
N MET A 1 -4.47 -21.07 -8.80
CA MET A 1 -4.90 -20.61 -10.13
C MET A 1 -3.67 -20.28 -10.94
N GLU A 2 -3.56 -20.80 -12.15
CA GLU A 2 -2.45 -20.51 -13.06
C GLU A 2 -2.96 -19.67 -14.22
N ILE A 3 -2.18 -18.68 -14.65
CA ILE A 3 -2.46 -17.87 -15.83
C ILE A 3 -1.37 -18.05 -16.87
N ARG A 4 -1.76 -17.96 -18.14
CA ARG A 4 -0.87 -17.94 -19.29
C ARG A 4 -1.07 -16.61 -20.02
N THR A 5 0.02 -15.90 -20.29
CA THR A 5 -0.01 -14.64 -21.07
C THR A 5 1.07 -14.63 -22.14
N LYS A 6 0.92 -13.76 -23.14
CA LYS A 6 1.90 -13.59 -24.23
C LYS A 6 2.43 -12.16 -24.21
N ILE A 7 3.73 -12.00 -24.00
CA ILE A 7 4.40 -10.69 -23.97
C ILE A 7 5.48 -10.70 -25.04
N LEU A 8 5.42 -9.77 -26.00
CA LEU A 8 6.37 -9.64 -27.11
C LEU A 8 6.66 -10.96 -27.84
N GLY A 9 5.62 -11.76 -28.11
CA GLY A 9 5.78 -13.04 -28.81
C GLY A 9 6.07 -14.25 -27.92
N GLN A 10 6.52 -14.04 -26.68
CA GLN A 10 6.89 -15.11 -25.75
C GLN A 10 5.73 -15.45 -24.80
N THR A 11 5.57 -16.74 -24.51
CA THR A 11 4.55 -17.22 -23.56
C THR A 11 5.13 -17.24 -22.14
N PHE A 12 4.42 -16.63 -21.20
CA PHE A 12 4.73 -16.64 -19.77
C PHE A 12 3.61 -17.32 -19.00
N TYR A 13 4.00 -17.92 -17.87
CA TYR A 13 3.11 -18.58 -16.93
C TYR A 13 3.30 -17.98 -15.54
N ALA A 14 2.22 -17.76 -14.80
CA ALA A 14 2.28 -17.29 -13.43
C ALA A 14 1.28 -18.06 -12.55
N LYS A 15 1.72 -18.40 -11.34
CA LYS A 15 0.90 -19.02 -10.30
C LYS A 15 0.36 -17.94 -9.37
N LEU A 16 -0.93 -17.63 -9.48
CA LEU A 16 -1.54 -16.56 -8.67
C LEU A 16 -1.67 -16.92 -7.18
N ASN A 17 -1.52 -18.20 -6.83
CA ASN A 17 -1.48 -18.67 -5.44
C ASN A 17 -0.06 -18.69 -4.84
N GLN A 18 0.95 -18.25 -5.60
CA GLN A 18 2.34 -18.13 -5.13
C GLN A 18 2.90 -16.77 -5.58
N PRO A 19 2.28 -15.64 -5.18
CA PRO A 19 2.79 -14.32 -5.54
C PRO A 19 4.11 -14.03 -4.83
N CYS A 20 4.93 -13.19 -5.44
CA CYS A 20 6.03 -12.51 -4.76
C CYS A 20 5.48 -11.18 -4.24
N ASP A 21 5.49 -10.96 -2.92
CA ASP A 21 5.13 -9.68 -2.35
C ASP A 21 6.27 -8.67 -2.56
N ILE A 22 5.93 -7.52 -3.12
CA ILE A 22 6.84 -6.40 -3.39
C ILE A 22 6.43 -5.15 -2.62
N SER A 23 5.49 -5.29 -1.70
CA SER A 23 5.01 -4.20 -0.85
C SER A 23 6.02 -3.94 0.25
N ILE A 24 6.26 -2.66 0.55
CA ILE A 24 6.96 -2.29 1.78
C ILE A 24 5.92 -2.24 2.90
N PRO A 25 6.06 -3.05 3.97
CA PRO A 25 5.11 -3.04 5.07
C PRO A 25 5.14 -1.70 5.80
N LEU A 26 3.97 -1.24 6.26
CA LEU A 26 3.88 -0.13 7.21
C LEU A 26 4.33 -0.62 8.58
N ASP A 27 5.40 -0.02 9.10
CA ASP A 27 5.86 -0.26 10.46
C ASP A 27 5.33 0.85 11.37
N PHE A 28 4.70 0.52 12.49
CA PHE A 28 4.18 1.52 13.43
C PHE A 28 5.06 1.73 14.66
N VAL A 29 6.19 1.02 14.74
CA VAL A 29 7.12 1.04 15.89
C VAL A 29 8.58 1.21 15.47
N GLY A 30 8.89 0.96 14.21
CA GLY A 30 10.23 1.03 13.64
C GLY A 30 10.33 1.98 12.45
N ASP A 31 11.34 1.73 11.62
CA ASP A 31 11.66 2.57 10.48
C ASP A 31 10.70 2.32 9.32
N ASN A 32 10.27 3.40 8.68
CA ASN A 32 9.52 3.35 7.42
C ASN A 32 10.31 4.04 6.32
N PRO A 33 10.03 3.72 5.04
CA PRO A 33 10.25 4.69 3.99
C PRO A 33 9.67 6.03 4.41
N ASN A 34 10.45 7.08 4.21
CA ASN A 34 10.01 8.42 4.50
C ASN A 34 10.36 9.33 3.33
N CYS A 35 9.37 9.57 2.49
CA CYS A 35 9.49 10.56 1.43
C CYS A 35 9.29 11.96 2.01
N PHE A 36 10.23 12.87 1.74
CA PHE A 36 10.17 14.29 2.11
C PHE A 36 10.03 14.59 3.61
N TYR A 37 10.51 13.70 4.50
CA TYR A 37 10.36 13.87 5.95
C TYR A 37 8.90 14.02 6.39
N ALA A 38 7.97 13.36 5.67
CA ALA A 38 6.57 13.31 6.03
C ALA A 38 6.37 12.71 7.43
N PRO A 39 5.27 13.03 8.13
CA PRO A 39 4.94 12.35 9.37
C PRO A 39 4.92 10.83 9.19
N LEU A 40 5.47 10.13 10.18
CA LEU A 40 5.49 8.66 10.24
C LEU A 40 4.07 8.12 10.42
N PRO A 41 3.81 6.86 10.01
CA PRO A 41 2.50 6.26 10.22
C PRO A 41 2.26 6.06 11.72
N GLU A 42 1.04 6.33 12.18
CA GLU A 42 0.65 6.18 13.57
C GLU A 42 -0.53 5.22 13.71
N VAL A 43 -0.56 4.48 14.82
CA VAL A 43 -1.67 3.60 15.18
C VAL A 43 -2.03 3.80 16.65
N SER A 44 -3.32 3.92 16.94
CA SER A 44 -3.83 4.08 18.30
C SER A 44 -5.15 3.32 18.47
N PRO A 45 -5.51 2.87 19.69
CA PRO A 45 -6.83 2.30 19.90
C PRO A 45 -7.93 3.36 19.77
N VAL A 46 -9.07 2.97 19.24
CA VAL A 46 -10.29 3.77 19.33
C VAL A 46 -10.74 3.80 20.79
N VAL A 47 -11.00 5.00 21.30
CA VAL A 47 -11.49 5.23 22.67
C VAL A 47 -12.83 5.95 22.61
N ALA A 48 -13.84 5.40 23.29
CA ALA A 48 -15.20 5.96 23.33
C ALA A 48 -15.83 5.74 24.71
N GLY A 49 -15.76 6.75 25.58
CA GLY A 49 -16.14 6.59 26.99
C GLY A 49 -15.24 5.56 27.67
N ASP A 50 -15.84 4.56 28.32
CA ASP A 50 -15.12 3.48 29.00
C ASP A 50 -14.61 2.38 28.04
N PHE A 51 -14.97 2.45 26.76
CA PHE A 51 -14.49 1.50 25.77
C PHE A 51 -13.08 1.87 25.29
N ILE A 52 -12.16 0.91 25.38
CA ILE A 52 -10.82 0.95 24.77
C ILE A 52 -10.71 -0.20 23.77
N GLY A 53 -10.48 0.12 22.50
CA GLY A 53 -10.28 -0.83 21.40
C GLY A 53 -8.91 -1.54 21.43
N ASP A 54 -8.52 -2.07 22.58
CA ASP A 54 -7.26 -2.79 22.76
C ASP A 54 -7.42 -3.96 23.72
N THR A 55 -7.25 -5.18 23.19
CA THR A 55 -7.31 -6.41 23.99
C THR A 55 -6.23 -6.47 25.07
N SER A 56 -5.08 -5.84 24.86
CA SER A 56 -4.02 -5.78 25.88
C SER A 56 -4.38 -4.86 27.06
N GLN A 57 -5.38 -3.99 26.89
CA GLN A 57 -5.88 -3.07 27.91
C GLN A 57 -7.25 -3.50 28.46
N GLY A 58 -7.66 -4.75 28.23
CA GLY A 58 -8.95 -5.30 28.70
C GLY A 58 -10.13 -5.05 27.76
N GLY A 59 -9.90 -4.46 26.59
CA GLY A 59 -10.90 -4.33 25.54
C GLY A 59 -11.31 -5.69 24.96
N LEU A 60 -12.54 -5.77 24.43
CA LEU A 60 -13.04 -7.00 23.81
C LEU A 60 -12.49 -7.25 22.40
N VAL A 61 -11.93 -6.22 21.77
CA VAL A 61 -11.45 -6.22 20.38
C VAL A 61 -10.25 -5.31 20.20
N ASN A 62 -9.44 -5.55 19.16
CA ASN A 62 -8.43 -4.60 18.69
C ASN A 62 -9.03 -3.70 17.62
N PHE A 63 -9.61 -2.59 18.06
CA PHE A 63 -10.18 -1.58 17.16
C PHE A 63 -9.23 -0.38 17.14
N LYS A 64 -8.48 -0.24 16.05
CA LYS A 64 -7.41 0.75 15.92
C LYS A 64 -7.77 1.83 14.89
N THR A 65 -7.38 3.07 15.19
CA THR A 65 -7.28 4.18 14.25
C THR A 65 -5.87 4.17 13.66
N ILE A 66 -5.77 4.35 12.34
CA ILE A 66 -4.50 4.47 11.62
C ILE A 66 -4.44 5.87 11.00
N GLN A 67 -3.30 6.53 11.13
CA GLN A 67 -2.97 7.76 10.40
C GLN A 67 -1.76 7.51 9.50
N ILE A 68 -1.87 7.87 8.23
CA ILE A 68 -0.82 7.67 7.23
C ILE A 68 -0.75 8.83 6.24
N ASN A 69 0.45 9.05 5.71
CA ASN A 69 0.72 9.81 4.50
C ASN A 69 1.04 8.80 3.37
N PRO A 70 0.09 8.48 2.47
CA PRO A 70 0.26 7.36 1.53
C PRO A 70 1.52 7.46 0.65
N HIS A 71 1.81 8.66 0.13
CA HIS A 71 3.01 8.91 -0.65
C HIS A 71 4.30 8.82 0.19
N GLY A 72 4.19 9.08 1.50
CA GLY A 72 5.31 9.18 2.42
C GLY A 72 5.75 7.87 3.06
N ASN A 73 4.81 6.95 3.36
CA ASN A 73 5.06 5.86 4.31
C ASN A 73 5.21 4.45 3.69
N GLY A 74 5.02 4.26 2.38
CA GLY A 74 5.15 2.92 1.79
C GLY A 74 4.84 2.83 0.30
N THR A 75 4.66 1.59 -0.18
CA THR A 75 4.27 1.31 -1.57
C THR A 75 2.86 1.84 -1.82
N HIS A 76 2.69 2.66 -2.86
CA HIS A 76 1.41 3.29 -3.18
C HIS A 76 1.27 3.52 -4.69
N THR A 77 0.09 3.99 -5.10
CA THR A 77 -0.20 4.45 -6.46
C THR A 77 -0.85 5.83 -6.38
N GLU A 78 -0.69 6.63 -7.41
CA GLU A 78 -1.18 8.00 -7.47
C GLU A 78 -2.14 8.19 -8.64
N CYS A 79 -3.01 9.20 -8.51
CA CYS A 79 -3.76 9.73 -9.63
C CYS A 79 -3.42 11.22 -9.81
N VAL A 80 -3.84 11.81 -10.93
CA VAL A 80 -3.54 13.23 -11.25
C VAL A 80 -4.03 14.21 -10.15
N GLY A 81 -5.02 13.81 -9.36
CA GLY A 81 -5.47 14.57 -8.19
C GLY A 81 -4.39 14.84 -7.13
N HIS A 82 -3.25 14.14 -7.17
CA HIS A 82 -2.10 14.45 -6.31
C HIS A 82 -1.45 15.81 -6.65
N ILE A 83 -1.51 16.25 -7.90
CA ILE A 83 -0.84 17.47 -8.39
C ILE A 83 -1.79 18.50 -9.02
N ALA A 84 -3.04 18.12 -9.31
CA ALA A 84 -4.04 19.00 -9.91
C ALA A 84 -4.71 19.92 -8.89
N GLN A 85 -5.27 21.03 -9.37
CA GLN A 85 -6.11 21.92 -8.54
C GLN A 85 -7.52 21.33 -8.36
N GLU A 86 -8.07 20.70 -9.40
CA GLU A 86 -9.35 20.00 -9.33
C GLU A 86 -9.22 18.64 -8.64
N THR A 87 -10.31 18.15 -8.07
CA THR A 87 -10.35 16.84 -7.42
C THR A 87 -10.52 15.73 -8.44
N TYR A 88 -9.62 14.75 -8.37
CA TYR A 88 -9.72 13.48 -9.10
C TYR A 88 -9.57 12.34 -8.12
N PHE A 89 -10.34 11.27 -8.32
CA PHE A 89 -10.25 10.09 -7.47
C PHE A 89 -9.58 8.93 -8.20
N LEU A 90 -8.76 8.18 -7.47
CA LEU A 90 -8.08 7.00 -7.99
C LEU A 90 -9.05 5.97 -8.58
N PRO A 91 -10.21 5.64 -7.95
CA PRO A 91 -11.14 4.67 -8.48
C PRO A 91 -11.80 5.08 -9.80
N ASP A 92 -11.72 6.35 -10.21
CA ASP A 92 -12.21 6.79 -11.53
C ASP A 92 -11.17 6.53 -12.63
N SER A 93 -9.88 6.55 -12.27
CA SER A 93 -8.76 6.43 -13.21
C SER A 93 -8.24 4.99 -13.35
N LEU A 94 -8.21 4.23 -12.25
CA LEU A 94 -7.64 2.88 -12.20
C LEU A 94 -8.75 1.82 -12.18
N GLN A 95 -9.20 1.39 -13.36
CA GLN A 95 -10.22 0.34 -13.51
C GLN A 95 -9.63 -1.06 -13.74
N GLN A 96 -8.33 -1.15 -14.03
CA GLN A 96 -7.61 -2.39 -14.28
C GLN A 96 -6.51 -2.56 -13.23
N PHE A 97 -6.43 -3.73 -12.61
CA PHE A 97 -5.53 -3.99 -11.47
C PHE A 97 -4.48 -5.07 -11.75
N HIS A 98 -4.55 -5.73 -12.91
CA HIS A 98 -3.58 -6.74 -13.32
C HIS A 98 -2.83 -6.25 -14.56
N PHE A 99 -1.52 -6.30 -14.47
CA PHE A 99 -0.62 -5.80 -15.51
C PHE A 99 0.51 -6.78 -15.78
N THR A 100 0.96 -6.81 -17.03
CA THR A 100 2.25 -7.40 -17.36
C THR A 100 3.33 -6.34 -17.20
N ALA A 101 4.36 -6.63 -16.41
CA ALA A 101 5.46 -5.71 -16.15
C ALA A 101 6.82 -6.37 -16.47
N ARG A 102 7.83 -5.54 -16.70
CA ARG A 102 9.24 -5.95 -16.83
C ARG A 102 10.06 -5.25 -15.76
N LEU A 103 10.84 -6.02 -15.01
CA LEU A 103 11.81 -5.48 -14.07
C LEU A 103 13.13 -5.21 -14.79
N LEU A 104 13.65 -3.99 -14.66
CA LEU A 104 14.93 -3.56 -15.21
C LEU A 104 15.77 -2.98 -14.08
N SER A 105 17.03 -3.36 -13.98
CA SER A 105 17.99 -2.75 -13.04
C SER A 105 18.66 -1.55 -13.71
N VAL A 106 18.66 -0.40 -13.03
CA VAL A 106 19.32 0.83 -13.46
C VAL A 106 20.27 1.27 -12.35
N TYR A 107 21.52 1.55 -12.69
CA TYR A 107 22.54 2.02 -11.76
C TYR A 107 22.90 3.48 -12.08
N PRO A 108 23.09 4.35 -11.08
CA PRO A 108 23.49 5.74 -11.31
C PRO A 108 24.87 5.83 -11.98
N GLN A 109 25.11 6.90 -12.74
CA GLN A 109 26.42 7.27 -13.28
C GLN A 109 27.13 8.27 -12.37
#